data_AF-A0A6A4FIV2-F1
#
_entry.id   AF-A0A6A4FIV2-F1
#
_cell.length_a   1.000
_cell.length_b   1.000
_cell.length_c   1.000
_cell.angle_alpha   90.00
_cell.angle_beta   90.00
_cell.angle_gamma   90.00
#
_symmetry.space_group_name_H-M   'P 1'
#
loop_
_entity.id
_entity.type
_entity.pdbx_description
1 polymer ?
#
loop_
_entity_poly.entity_id
_entity_poly.type
_entity_poly.pdbx_seq_one_letter_code
_entity_poly.pdbx_strand_id
1 'polypeptide(L)'
;MGRQVVIPQRSAHSGAEGDAADGDKEDGAYWSRLLVVPSRSRQVSRFWLEKALVLTDGVQLFALMWQLSQPWPWPARWLEATRWVNAFTLDFFSFRTTGAAMGSTSQSFSLWGELPNYWLYALVWALLPWSGVLALQVAKRSWTRQGRSDFLLLSVTWENVLLQLLQFLYVPVGLAVLRLVNCDADGAVSVDPTGMSCGGAGHVLAVLVVTCGLGGGFLVGLPWVLRRRIRDAMVHTSVERHERASYMSSRFM
;
A
#
# COMPACT_ATOMS: atom_id res chain seq x y z
N MET A 1 -19.44 18.74 -8.97
CA MET A 1 -19.88 17.36 -9.28
C MET A 1 -21.35 17.25 -9.00
N GLY A 2 -22.11 16.85 -10.03
CA GLY A 2 -23.56 16.82 -10.03
C GLY A 2 -24.16 15.98 -8.91
N ARG A 3 -25.18 16.55 -8.28
CA ARG A 3 -26.07 15.92 -7.32
C ARG A 3 -26.72 14.73 -8.04
N GLN A 4 -26.36 13.51 -7.68
CA GLN A 4 -27.16 12.34 -8.08
C GLN A 4 -28.48 12.45 -7.33
N VAL A 5 -29.47 13.06 -7.99
CA VAL A 5 -30.85 13.05 -7.53
C VAL A 5 -31.38 11.66 -7.85
N VAL A 6 -31.38 10.78 -6.84
CA VAL A 6 -32.20 9.57 -6.90
C VAL A 6 -33.64 10.04 -6.69
N ILE A 7 -34.38 10.19 -7.78
CA ILE A 7 -35.81 10.48 -7.73
C ILE A 7 -36.53 9.14 -7.46
N PRO A 8 -37.17 8.94 -6.30
CA PRO A 8 -38.02 7.79 -6.11
C PRO A 8 -39.25 7.94 -7.02
N GLN A 9 -39.52 6.95 -7.87
CA GLN A 9 -40.77 6.91 -8.63
C GLN A 9 -41.94 6.77 -7.66
N ARG A 10 -42.80 7.80 -7.60
CA ARG A 10 -44.07 7.77 -6.88
C ARG A 10 -45.01 6.85 -7.66
N SER A 11 -45.26 5.64 -7.16
CA SER A 11 -46.37 4.80 -7.62
C SER A 11 -47.67 5.55 -7.35
N ALA A 12 -48.42 5.83 -8.42
CA ALA A 12 -49.68 6.56 -8.36
C ALA A 12 -50.72 5.78 -7.54
N HIS A 13 -51.20 6.37 -6.45
CA HIS A 13 -52.53 6.03 -5.93
C HIS A 13 -53.23 7.26 -5.34
N SER A 14 -54.34 7.58 -6.02
CA SER A 14 -55.63 8.08 -5.51
C SER A 14 -55.68 9.32 -4.61
N GLY A 15 -56.18 10.40 -5.21
CA GLY A 15 -57.46 11.01 -4.79
C GLY A 15 -57.43 11.94 -3.59
N ALA A 16 -57.46 13.24 -3.87
CA ALA A 16 -58.38 14.22 -3.26
C ALA A 16 -57.98 15.63 -3.74
N GLU A 17 -58.90 16.28 -4.44
CA GLU A 17 -58.90 17.74 -4.64
C GLU A 17 -59.04 18.45 -3.29
N GLY A 18 -58.19 19.43 -3.04
CA GLY A 18 -58.29 20.34 -1.89
C GLY A 18 -56.94 20.62 -1.23
N ASP A 19 -56.42 21.83 -1.45
CA ASP A 19 -55.40 22.51 -0.62
C ASP A 19 -54.05 21.80 -0.34
N ALA A 20 -53.52 21.05 -1.32
CA ALA A 20 -52.24 20.34 -1.19
C ALA A 20 -50.98 21.16 -1.54
N ALA A 21 -51.05 22.48 -1.69
CA ALA A 21 -49.90 23.28 -2.17
C ALA A 21 -48.95 23.75 -1.06
N ASP A 22 -49.41 23.80 0.20
CA ASP A 22 -48.63 24.34 1.32
C ASP A 22 -47.97 23.22 2.17
N GLY A 23 -48.66 22.09 2.35
CA GLY A 23 -48.11 20.93 3.08
C GLY A 23 -46.93 20.23 2.37
N ASP A 24 -46.96 20.14 1.03
CA ASP A 24 -45.90 19.50 0.24
C ASP A 24 -44.57 20.30 0.30
N LYS A 25 -44.64 21.62 0.54
CA LYS A 25 -43.45 22.47 0.75
C LYS A 25 -42.84 22.29 2.14
N GLU A 26 -43.67 22.17 3.18
CA GLU A 26 -43.19 21.90 4.53
C GLU A 26 -42.58 20.50 4.64
N ASP A 27 -43.19 19.49 4.01
CA ASP A 27 -42.66 18.12 4.00
C ASP A 27 -41.36 18.03 3.19
N GLY A 28 -41.28 18.67 2.02
CA GLY A 28 -40.04 18.75 1.24
C GLY A 28 -38.91 19.49 1.99
N ALA A 29 -39.25 20.54 2.75
CA ALA A 29 -38.32 21.26 3.61
C ALA A 29 -37.87 20.41 4.82
N TYR A 30 -38.77 19.61 5.40
CA TYR A 30 -38.48 18.70 6.49
C TYR A 30 -37.54 17.58 6.06
N TRP A 31 -37.82 16.91 4.94
CA TRP A 31 -36.97 15.84 4.39
C TRP A 31 -35.63 16.36 3.88
N SER A 32 -35.58 17.57 3.29
CA SER A 32 -34.31 18.18 2.89
C SER A 32 -33.45 18.54 4.10
N ARG A 33 -34.03 18.93 5.24
CA ARG A 33 -33.28 19.16 6.49
C ARG A 33 -32.85 17.85 7.16
N LEU A 34 -33.66 16.79 7.10
CA LEU A 34 -33.31 15.47 7.65
C LEU A 34 -32.27 14.70 6.81
N LEU A 35 -32.24 14.92 5.49
CA LEU A 35 -31.32 14.26 4.56
C LEU A 35 -30.06 15.08 4.25
N VAL A 36 -29.93 16.29 4.79
CA VAL A 36 -28.63 16.96 4.87
C VAL A 36 -27.86 16.23 5.96
N VAL A 37 -27.22 15.13 5.58
CA VAL A 37 -26.06 14.62 6.31
C VAL A 37 -25.13 15.82 6.39
N PRO A 38 -24.89 16.39 7.59
CA PRO A 38 -23.94 17.47 7.71
C PRO A 38 -22.65 16.91 7.15
N SER A 39 -22.15 17.50 6.06
CA SER A 39 -20.79 17.23 5.65
C SER A 39 -19.95 17.77 6.79
N ARG A 40 -19.69 16.94 7.81
CA ARG A 40 -18.70 17.21 8.83
C ARG A 40 -17.48 17.60 8.04
N SER A 41 -17.11 18.88 8.07
CA SER A 41 -15.87 19.40 7.51
C SER A 41 -14.76 18.79 8.34
N ARG A 42 -14.47 17.52 8.07
CA ARG A 42 -13.44 16.76 8.75
C ARG A 42 -12.13 17.30 8.18
N GLN A 43 -11.64 18.40 8.76
CA GLN A 43 -10.27 18.86 8.59
C GLN A 43 -9.36 17.83 9.26
N VAL A 44 -9.18 16.68 8.59
CA VAL A 44 -8.08 15.77 8.94
C VAL A 44 -6.85 16.43 8.34
N SER A 45 -6.08 17.15 9.15
CA SER A 45 -4.79 17.68 8.71
C SER A 45 -3.85 16.50 8.43
N ARG A 46 -3.81 16.05 7.18
CA ARG A 46 -2.92 14.97 6.71
C ARG A 46 -1.48 15.43 6.55
N PHE A 47 -1.21 16.72 6.70
CA PHE A 47 0.09 17.33 6.49
C PHE A 47 1.23 16.58 7.19
N TRP A 48 1.15 16.38 8.51
CA TRP A 48 2.22 15.71 9.25
C TRP A 48 2.39 14.25 8.87
N LEU A 49 1.29 13.54 8.61
CA LEU A 49 1.32 12.15 8.19
C LEU A 49 1.96 12.02 6.80
N GLU A 50 1.63 12.91 5.86
CA GLU A 50 2.22 12.96 4.53
C GLU A 50 3.72 13.27 4.60
N LYS A 51 4.14 14.22 5.44
CA LYS A 51 5.57 14.51 5.64
C LYS A 51 6.32 13.33 6.26
N ALA A 52 5.72 12.67 7.26
CA ALA A 52 6.30 11.49 7.89
C ALA A 52 6.45 10.34 6.88
N LEU A 53 5.46 10.11 6.02
CA LEU A 53 5.54 9.11 4.95
C LEU A 53 6.65 9.42 3.95
N VAL A 54 6.74 10.67 3.47
CA VAL A 54 7.79 11.09 2.52
C VAL A 54 9.19 10.94 3.14
N LEU A 55 9.35 11.33 4.41
CA LEU A 55 10.63 11.18 5.11
C LEU A 55 10.99 9.69 5.28
N THR A 56 10.01 8.86 5.62
CA THR A 56 10.20 7.41 5.75
C THR A 56 10.59 6.78 4.41
N ASP A 57 9.92 7.14 3.31
CA ASP A 57 10.28 6.71 1.95
C ASP A 57 11.71 7.11 1.59
N GLY A 58 12.09 8.36 1.90
CA GLY A 58 13.45 8.85 1.68
C GLY A 58 14.51 8.05 2.43
N VAL A 59 14.25 7.72 3.70
CA VAL A 59 15.16 6.88 4.50
C VAL A 59 15.18 5.44 4.00
N GLN A 60 14.04 4.88 3.58
CA GLN A 60 13.97 3.53 3.01
C GLN A 60 14.73 3.41 1.67
N LEU A 61 14.63 4.43 0.81
CA LEU A 61 15.42 4.50 -0.42
C LEU A 61 16.91 4.62 -0.13
N PHE A 62 17.30 5.43 0.85
CA PHE A 62 18.70 5.52 1.27
C PHE A 62 19.21 4.21 1.87
N ALA A 63 18.40 3.50 2.66
CA ALA A 63 18.72 2.16 3.15
C ALA A 63 18.86 1.14 2.01
N LEU A 64 18.00 1.20 0.99
CA LEU A 64 18.17 0.38 -0.21
C LEU A 64 19.50 0.68 -0.91
N MET A 65 19.86 1.95 -1.09
CA MET A 65 21.16 2.32 -1.65
C MET A 65 22.32 1.82 -0.79
N TRP A 66 22.18 1.90 0.54
CA TRP A 66 23.16 1.37 1.48
C TRP A 66 23.36 -0.15 1.31
N GLN A 67 22.27 -0.91 1.09
CA GLN A 67 22.34 -2.35 0.83
C GLN A 67 23.00 -2.66 -0.52
N LEU A 68 22.65 -1.90 -1.56
CA LEU A 68 23.27 -2.04 -2.88
C LEU A 68 24.73 -1.59 -2.90
N SER A 69 25.16 -0.79 -1.91
CA SER A 69 26.54 -0.31 -1.80
C SER A 69 27.49 -1.32 -1.16
N GLN A 70 27.01 -2.45 -0.62
CA GLN A 70 27.89 -3.47 -0.02
C GLN A 70 28.97 -4.02 -0.98
N PRO A 71 28.69 -4.23 -2.28
CA PRO A 71 29.71 -4.60 -3.27
C PRO A 71 30.56 -3.41 -3.76
N TRP A 72 30.18 -2.17 -3.46
CA TRP A 72 30.86 -0.96 -3.93
C TRP A 72 31.85 -0.47 -2.86
N PRO A 73 32.97 0.19 -3.25
CA PRO A 73 34.03 0.58 -2.33
C PRO A 73 33.65 1.82 -1.51
N TRP A 74 32.62 1.73 -0.69
CA TRP A 74 32.26 2.77 0.27
C TRP A 74 33.11 2.63 1.54
N PRO A 75 33.51 3.73 2.19
CA PRO A 75 34.29 3.65 3.42
C PRO A 75 33.54 2.85 4.50
N ALA A 76 34.17 1.83 5.09
CA ALA A 76 33.53 0.97 6.10
C ALA A 76 32.97 1.76 7.29
N ARG A 77 33.68 2.82 7.74
CA ARG A 77 33.21 3.71 8.82
C ARG A 77 31.93 4.46 8.46
N TRP A 78 31.75 4.81 7.19
CA TRP A 78 30.53 5.44 6.71
C TRP A 78 29.38 4.43 6.76
N LEU A 79 29.60 3.22 6.25
CA LEU A 79 28.58 2.16 6.26
C LEU A 79 28.15 1.79 7.68
N GLU A 80 29.10 1.73 8.62
CA GLU A 80 28.82 1.51 10.03
C GLU A 80 28.01 2.65 10.64
N ALA A 81 28.43 3.91 10.42
CA ALA A 81 27.74 5.09 10.94
C ALA A 81 26.32 5.26 10.38
N THR A 82 26.07 4.83 9.15
CA THR A 82 24.74 4.91 8.52
C THR A 82 23.93 3.62 8.64
N ARG A 83 24.42 2.56 9.30
CA ARG A 83 23.73 1.26 9.41
C ARG A 83 22.32 1.37 9.99
N TRP A 84 22.08 2.36 10.85
CA TRP A 84 20.77 2.61 11.48
C TRP A 84 19.63 2.82 10.48
N VAL A 85 19.92 3.24 9.24
CA VAL A 85 18.87 3.45 8.24
C VAL A 85 18.15 2.15 7.87
N ASN A 86 18.80 0.99 8.04
CA ASN A 86 18.19 -0.33 7.84
C ASN A 86 17.08 -0.65 8.85
N ALA A 87 16.96 0.10 9.95
CA ALA A 87 15.83 -0.05 10.87
C ALA A 87 14.51 0.37 10.21
N PHE A 88 14.55 1.33 9.28
CA PHE A 88 13.37 1.82 8.57
C PHE A 88 12.90 0.86 7.47
N THR A 89 13.78 0.00 6.97
CA THR A 89 13.43 -1.11 6.07
C THR A 89 13.13 -2.40 6.83
N LEU A 90 13.04 -2.36 8.17
CA LEU A 90 12.82 -3.52 9.04
C LEU A 90 13.80 -4.68 8.76
N ASP A 91 14.98 -4.35 8.25
CA ASP A 91 15.97 -5.32 7.83
C ASP A 91 16.88 -5.69 9.01
N PHE A 92 16.29 -6.38 9.99
CA PHE A 92 17.00 -6.89 11.18
C PHE A 92 18.16 -7.81 10.82
N PHE A 93 18.08 -8.45 9.65
CA PHE A 93 19.13 -9.31 9.14
C PHE A 93 20.44 -8.54 8.94
N SER A 94 20.40 -7.32 8.40
CA SER A 94 21.62 -6.50 8.22
C SER A 94 22.19 -5.92 9.51
N PHE A 95 21.54 -6.11 10.67
CA PHE A 95 22.13 -5.84 11.99
C PHE A 95 22.91 -7.02 12.57
N ARG A 96 22.84 -8.20 11.94
CA ARG A 96 23.65 -9.36 12.34
C ARG A 96 25.12 -9.20 11.94
N THR A 97 25.97 -9.98 12.59
CA THR A 97 27.42 -10.02 12.30
C THR A 97 27.71 -10.50 10.89
N THR A 98 26.93 -11.46 10.39
CA THR A 98 26.99 -11.99 9.01
C THR A 98 25.96 -11.32 8.10
N GLY A 99 25.36 -10.20 8.49
CA GLY A 99 24.22 -9.60 7.79
C GLY A 99 24.58 -8.58 6.71
N ALA A 100 25.81 -8.07 6.73
CA ALA A 100 26.34 -7.11 5.77
C ALA A 100 27.87 -7.10 5.85
N ALA A 101 28.55 -7.15 4.71
CA ALA A 101 30.02 -7.20 4.65
C ALA A 101 30.71 -5.86 4.96
N MET A 102 29.95 -4.78 5.12
CA MET A 102 30.43 -3.41 5.40
C MET A 102 31.47 -2.92 4.38
N GLY A 103 31.30 -3.30 3.11
CA GLY A 103 32.21 -2.94 2.02
C GLY A 103 33.56 -3.69 2.03
N SER A 104 33.73 -4.69 2.91
CA SER A 104 34.94 -5.52 2.92
C SER A 104 34.80 -6.72 1.99
N THR A 105 35.69 -6.83 1.02
CA THR A 105 35.80 -7.97 0.09
C THR A 105 36.61 -9.13 0.66
N SER A 106 37.16 -8.99 1.88
CA SER A 106 37.99 -10.00 2.55
C SER A 106 37.22 -10.83 3.59
N GLN A 107 35.91 -10.59 3.74
CA GLN A 107 35.08 -11.33 4.68
C GLN A 107 34.85 -12.76 4.19
N SER A 108 34.77 -13.70 5.13
CA SER A 108 34.49 -15.12 4.84
C SER A 108 33.02 -15.41 4.54
N PHE A 109 32.19 -14.37 4.45
CA PHE A 109 30.75 -14.48 4.24
C PHE A 109 30.31 -13.55 3.10
N SER A 110 29.23 -13.91 2.42
CA SER A 110 28.68 -13.20 1.28
C SER A 110 28.43 -11.70 1.53
N LEU A 111 28.63 -10.88 0.50
CA LEU A 111 28.39 -9.43 0.50
C LEU A 111 26.94 -9.07 0.88
N TRP A 112 25.99 -9.95 0.56
CA TRP A 112 24.57 -9.80 0.84
C TRP A 112 24.16 -10.34 2.20
N GLY A 113 25.11 -10.87 2.96
CA GLY A 113 24.95 -11.53 4.24
C GLY A 113 24.49 -12.98 4.14
N GLU A 114 24.59 -13.74 5.24
CA GLU A 114 24.26 -15.16 5.31
C GLU A 114 23.29 -15.50 6.44
N LEU A 115 22.25 -16.28 6.11
CA LEU A 115 21.29 -16.85 7.05
C LEU A 115 20.91 -18.27 6.62
N PRO A 116 21.06 -19.29 7.49
CA PRO A 116 20.58 -20.62 7.16
C PRO A 116 19.07 -20.61 6.97
N ASN A 117 18.57 -21.31 5.94
CA ASN A 117 17.16 -21.35 5.56
C ASN A 117 16.57 -19.96 5.26
N TYR A 118 17.32 -19.09 4.59
CA TYR A 118 16.86 -17.74 4.24
C TYR A 118 15.54 -17.74 3.45
N TRP A 119 15.25 -18.80 2.69
CA TRP A 119 13.98 -18.94 1.97
C TRP A 119 12.75 -18.85 2.89
N LEU A 120 12.83 -19.33 4.14
CA LEU A 120 11.74 -19.21 5.12
C LEU A 120 11.55 -17.75 5.52
N TYR A 121 12.65 -17.03 5.75
CA TYR A 121 12.62 -15.60 6.05
C TYR A 121 11.99 -14.81 4.91
N ALA A 122 12.41 -15.07 3.67
CA ALA A 122 11.82 -14.46 2.48
C ALA A 122 10.33 -14.82 2.31
N LEU A 123 9.94 -16.07 2.61
CA LEU A 123 8.55 -16.51 2.53
C LEU A 123 7.66 -15.79 3.55
N VAL A 124 8.12 -15.62 4.79
CA VAL A 124 7.37 -14.88 5.83
C VAL A 124 7.13 -13.44 5.38
N TRP A 125 8.15 -12.76 4.87
CA TRP A 125 8.00 -11.41 4.33
C TRP A 125 7.08 -11.36 3.11
N ALA A 126 7.17 -12.33 2.20
CA ALA A 126 6.31 -12.40 1.02
C ALA A 126 4.83 -12.63 1.39
N LEU A 127 4.53 -13.39 2.45
CA LEU A 127 3.17 -13.68 2.91
C LEU A 127 2.54 -12.52 3.69
N LEU A 128 3.34 -11.65 4.31
CA LEU A 128 2.86 -10.61 5.21
C LEU A 128 1.85 -9.65 4.54
N PRO A 129 2.09 -9.11 3.32
CA PRO A 129 1.09 -8.32 2.59
C PRO A 129 -0.23 -9.06 2.36
N TRP A 130 -0.15 -10.33 1.95
CA TRP A 130 -1.31 -11.15 1.63
C TRP A 130 -2.13 -11.48 2.87
N SER A 131 -1.47 -11.70 4.01
CA SER A 131 -2.14 -11.91 5.30
C SER A 131 -2.96 -10.69 5.72
N GLY A 132 -2.44 -9.47 5.52
CA GLY A 132 -3.17 -8.23 5.80
C GLY A 132 -4.40 -8.05 4.90
N VAL A 133 -4.26 -8.34 3.61
CA VAL A 133 -5.39 -8.32 2.66
C VAL A 133 -6.45 -9.36 3.06
N LEU A 134 -6.05 -10.59 3.36
CA LEU A 134 -6.96 -11.66 3.76
C LEU A 134 -7.70 -11.31 5.06
N ALA A 135 -6.98 -10.81 6.07
CA ALA A 135 -7.56 -10.38 7.35
C ALA A 135 -8.62 -9.30 7.14
N LEU A 136 -8.35 -8.31 6.28
CA LEU A 136 -9.31 -7.27 5.95
C LEU A 136 -10.55 -7.82 5.23
N GLN A 137 -10.38 -8.79 4.31
CA GLN A 137 -11.51 -9.43 3.63
C GLN A 137 -12.40 -10.24 4.59
N VAL A 138 -11.78 -10.97 5.52
CA VAL A 138 -12.49 -11.70 6.58
C VAL A 138 -13.24 -10.73 7.50
N ALA A 139 -12.59 -9.64 7.90
CA ALA A 139 -13.21 -8.61 8.74
C ALA A 139 -14.43 -7.98 8.06
N LYS A 140 -14.33 -7.62 6.77
CA LYS A 140 -15.46 -7.10 5.98
C LYS A 140 -16.64 -8.06 5.92
N ARG A 141 -16.38 -9.34 5.63
CA ARG A 141 -17.43 -10.39 5.61
C ARG A 141 -18.06 -10.59 6.98
N SER A 142 -17.28 -10.45 8.05
CA SER A 142 -17.79 -10.51 9.42
C SER A 142 -18.70 -9.32 9.74
N TRP A 143 -18.29 -8.10 9.40
CA TRP A 143 -19.07 -6.89 9.64
C TRP A 143 -20.39 -6.87 8.87
N THR A 144 -20.41 -7.36 7.63
CA THR A 144 -21.65 -7.48 6.84
C THR A 144 -22.60 -8.50 7.43
N ARG A 145 -22.10 -9.66 7.89
CA ARG A 145 -22.91 -10.69 8.57
C ARG A 145 -23.48 -10.19 9.91
N GLN A 146 -22.75 -9.33 10.62
CA GLN A 146 -23.20 -8.75 11.88
C GLN A 146 -24.20 -7.59 11.71
N GLY A 147 -24.50 -7.17 10.47
CA GLY A 147 -25.46 -6.08 10.21
C GLY A 147 -25.03 -4.72 10.77
N ARG A 148 -23.73 -4.48 10.95
CA ARG A 148 -23.24 -3.19 11.47
C ARG A 148 -23.54 -2.07 10.49
N SER A 149 -24.21 -1.00 10.92
CA SER A 149 -24.51 0.18 10.09
C SER A 149 -23.25 0.91 9.58
N ASP A 150 -22.17 0.88 10.36
CA ASP A 150 -20.94 1.63 10.08
C ASP A 150 -19.93 0.85 9.23
N PHE A 151 -20.31 -0.31 8.70
CA PHE A 151 -19.38 -1.23 8.02
C PHE A 151 -18.67 -0.58 6.81
N LEU A 152 -19.34 0.34 6.11
CA LEU A 152 -18.75 1.07 4.98
C LEU A 152 -17.64 2.03 5.42
N LEU A 153 -17.88 2.80 6.48
CA LEU A 153 -16.88 3.73 7.03
C LEU A 153 -15.69 2.97 7.62
N LEU A 154 -15.97 1.89 8.33
CA LEU A 154 -14.94 1.02 8.92
C LEU A 154 -14.10 0.37 7.81
N SER A 155 -14.74 -0.14 6.75
CA SER A 155 -14.08 -0.71 5.58
C SER A 155 -13.11 0.29 4.95
N VAL A 156 -13.56 1.49 4.62
CA VAL A 156 -12.71 2.51 3.98
C VAL A 156 -11.56 2.96 4.91
N THR A 157 -11.82 3.05 6.22
CA THR A 157 -10.78 3.43 7.20
C THR A 157 -9.68 2.38 7.23
N TRP A 158 -10.03 1.09 7.37
CA TRP A 158 -9.05 0.01 7.41
C TRP A 158 -8.40 -0.28 6.06
N GLU A 159 -9.07 -0.04 4.94
CA GLU A 159 -8.44 -0.04 3.62
C GLU A 159 -7.32 1.00 3.53
N ASN A 160 -7.56 2.22 4.01
CA ASN A 160 -6.53 3.26 3.99
C ASN A 160 -5.36 2.94 4.92
N VAL A 161 -5.63 2.39 6.11
CA VAL A 161 -4.58 1.92 7.04
C VAL A 161 -3.76 0.81 6.40
N LEU A 162 -4.42 -0.19 5.80
CA LEU A 162 -3.74 -1.29 5.11
C LEU A 162 -2.88 -0.76 3.96
N LEU A 163 -3.39 0.17 3.14
CA LEU A 163 -2.61 0.76 2.05
C LEU A 163 -1.34 1.47 2.54
N GLN A 164 -1.42 2.23 3.65
CA GLN A 164 -0.25 2.87 4.25
C GLN A 164 0.77 1.84 4.75
N LEU A 165 0.29 0.78 5.41
CA LEU A 165 1.16 -0.31 5.87
C LEU A 165 1.80 -1.04 4.68
N LEU A 166 1.05 -1.34 3.62
CA LEU A 166 1.57 -1.97 2.41
C LEU A 166 2.60 -1.10 1.70
N GLN A 167 2.40 0.22 1.66
CA GLN A 167 3.40 1.14 1.13
C GLN A 167 4.69 1.11 1.96
N PHE A 168 4.58 1.17 3.29
CA PHE A 168 5.74 1.06 4.19
C PHE A 168 6.46 -0.29 4.07
N LEU A 169 5.73 -1.37 3.84
CA LEU A 169 6.26 -2.73 3.67
C LEU A 169 6.83 -3.01 2.27
N TYR A 170 6.66 -2.09 1.32
CA TYR A 170 7.06 -2.31 -0.07
C TYR A 170 8.56 -2.59 -0.21
N VAL A 171 9.39 -1.73 0.35
CA VAL A 171 10.85 -1.88 0.32
C VAL A 171 11.33 -3.07 1.18
N PRO A 172 10.89 -3.26 2.44
CA PRO A 172 11.24 -4.44 3.24
C PRO A 172 10.98 -5.78 2.52
N VAL A 173 9.79 -5.93 1.94
CA VAL A 173 9.40 -7.16 1.23
C VAL A 173 10.26 -7.32 -0.04
N GLY A 174 10.45 -6.24 -0.81
CA GLY A 174 11.30 -6.25 -1.99
C GLY A 174 12.73 -6.69 -1.70
N LEU A 175 13.35 -6.12 -0.66
CA LEU A 175 14.69 -6.50 -0.20
C LEU A 175 14.75 -7.98 0.19
N ALA A 176 13.78 -8.44 0.98
CA ALA A 176 13.76 -9.82 1.47
C ALA A 176 13.70 -10.84 0.32
N VAL A 177 12.81 -10.62 -0.66
CA VAL A 177 12.58 -11.58 -1.76
C VAL A 177 13.59 -11.47 -2.90
N LEU A 178 14.14 -10.29 -3.18
CA LEU A 178 15.12 -10.10 -4.25
C LEU A 178 16.50 -10.60 -3.87
N ARG A 179 16.87 -10.54 -2.59
CA ARG A 179 18.12 -11.15 -2.08
C ARG A 179 18.22 -12.65 -2.38
N LEU A 180 17.08 -13.34 -2.45
CA LEU A 180 17.03 -14.77 -2.77
C LEU A 180 17.49 -15.07 -4.20
N VAL A 181 17.45 -14.10 -5.11
CA VAL A 181 17.84 -14.26 -6.53
C VAL A 181 19.35 -14.23 -6.72
N ASN A 182 20.07 -13.61 -5.78
CA ASN A 182 21.51 -13.40 -5.92
C ASN A 182 22.28 -14.69 -5.60
N CYS A 183 23.14 -15.10 -6.52
CA CYS A 183 24.07 -16.20 -6.36
C CYS A 183 25.51 -15.70 -6.27
N ASP A 184 26.34 -16.44 -5.56
CA ASP A 184 27.77 -16.18 -5.47
C ASP A 184 28.54 -16.92 -6.58
N ALA A 185 29.80 -16.52 -6.80
CA ALA A 185 30.67 -17.10 -7.82
C ALA A 185 30.93 -18.60 -7.60
N ASP A 186 30.85 -19.06 -6.35
CA ASP A 186 31.02 -20.47 -5.97
C ASP A 186 29.82 -21.37 -6.32
N GLY A 187 28.79 -20.81 -6.98
CA GLY A 187 27.58 -21.55 -7.38
C GLY A 187 26.62 -21.81 -6.22
N ALA A 188 26.82 -21.18 -5.07
CA ALA A 188 25.92 -21.19 -3.93
C ALA A 188 24.98 -19.99 -3.95
N VAL A 189 23.84 -20.08 -3.26
CA VAL A 189 22.94 -18.93 -3.07
C VAL A 189 23.59 -17.95 -2.10
N SER A 190 23.70 -16.67 -2.47
CA SER A 190 24.48 -15.68 -1.71
C SER A 190 24.00 -15.49 -0.27
N VAL A 191 22.72 -15.74 0.01
CA VAL A 191 22.13 -15.58 1.33
C VAL A 191 22.02 -16.86 2.15
N ASP A 192 22.19 -18.03 1.52
CA ASP A 192 22.12 -19.34 2.16
C ASP A 192 23.08 -20.33 1.49
N PRO A 193 24.40 -20.13 1.67
CA PRO A 193 25.41 -20.91 0.94
C PRO A 193 25.42 -22.39 1.34
N THR A 194 24.96 -22.71 2.56
CA THR A 194 24.90 -24.08 3.09
C THR A 194 23.60 -24.81 2.79
N GLY A 195 22.51 -24.08 2.54
CA GLY A 195 21.16 -24.66 2.43
C GLY A 195 20.75 -25.01 1.00
N MET A 196 21.19 -24.24 0.00
CA MET A 196 20.78 -24.43 -1.40
C MET A 196 21.89 -24.08 -2.39
N SER A 197 22.02 -24.91 -3.44
CA SER A 197 22.84 -24.59 -4.60
C SER A 197 22.12 -23.62 -5.53
N CYS A 198 22.86 -22.68 -6.11
CA CYS A 198 22.35 -21.79 -7.14
C CYS A 198 21.88 -22.60 -8.35
N GLY A 199 20.70 -22.27 -8.86
CA GLY A 199 20.07 -22.99 -9.97
C GLY A 199 19.57 -24.40 -9.64
N GLY A 200 19.78 -24.91 -8.42
CA GLY A 200 19.22 -26.18 -7.98
C GLY A 200 17.68 -26.15 -7.92
N ALA A 201 17.05 -27.33 -7.97
CA ALA A 201 15.58 -27.43 -7.97
C ALA A 201 14.91 -26.70 -6.79
N GLY A 202 15.50 -26.79 -5.59
CA GLY A 202 15.03 -26.08 -4.40
C GLY A 202 15.12 -24.55 -4.55
N HIS A 203 16.24 -24.04 -5.06
CA HIS A 203 16.42 -22.61 -5.31
C HIS A 203 15.46 -22.09 -6.39
N VAL A 204 15.33 -22.80 -7.51
CA VAL A 204 14.39 -22.42 -8.59
C VAL A 204 12.96 -22.40 -8.09
N LEU A 205 12.54 -23.41 -7.32
CA LEU A 205 11.21 -23.45 -6.73
C LEU A 205 10.99 -22.27 -5.77
N ALA A 206 11.97 -21.98 -4.91
CA ALA A 206 11.89 -20.87 -3.97
C ALA A 206 11.78 -19.52 -4.70
N VAL A 207 12.58 -19.28 -5.74
CA VAL A 207 12.51 -18.06 -6.56
C VAL A 207 11.16 -17.94 -7.27
N LEU A 208 10.65 -19.02 -7.89
CA LEU A 208 9.37 -18.97 -8.60
C LEU A 208 8.19 -18.72 -7.66
N VAL A 209 8.13 -19.41 -6.52
CA VAL A 209 6.99 -19.32 -5.59
C VAL A 209 7.08 -18.06 -4.74
N VAL A 210 8.22 -17.84 -4.09
CA VAL A 210 8.41 -16.75 -3.12
C VAL A 210 8.64 -15.42 -3.85
N THR A 211 9.62 -15.37 -4.75
CA THR A 211 10.01 -14.12 -5.40
C THR A 211 9.08 -13.75 -6.54
N CYS A 212 8.77 -14.64 -7.48
CA CYS A 212 7.91 -14.29 -8.63
C CYS A 212 6.42 -14.31 -8.26
N GLY A 213 5.96 -15.37 -7.59
CA GLY A 213 4.55 -15.55 -7.23
C GLY A 213 4.09 -14.56 -6.16
N LEU A 214 4.55 -14.76 -4.93
CA LEU A 214 4.07 -13.99 -3.77
C LEU A 214 4.63 -12.57 -3.73
N GLY A 215 5.96 -12.43 -3.76
CA GLY A 215 6.67 -11.16 -3.70
C GLY A 215 6.41 -10.30 -4.94
N GLY A 216 6.63 -10.85 -6.12
CA GLY A 216 6.44 -10.17 -7.41
C GLY A 216 4.98 -9.78 -7.65
N GLY A 217 4.05 -10.68 -7.31
CA GLY A 217 2.62 -10.37 -7.31
C GLY A 217 2.27 -9.16 -6.44
N PHE A 218 2.88 -9.02 -5.27
CA PHE A 218 2.72 -7.84 -4.42
C PHE A 218 3.43 -6.59 -4.98
N LEU A 219 4.70 -6.71 -5.38
CA LEU A 219 5.53 -5.60 -5.85
C LEU A 219 4.99 -4.96 -7.14
N VAL A 220 4.39 -5.75 -8.01
CA VAL A 220 3.73 -5.27 -9.24
C VAL A 220 2.26 -4.91 -8.98
N GLY A 221 1.58 -5.72 -8.16
CA GLY A 221 0.16 -5.56 -7.87
C GLY A 221 -0.18 -4.27 -7.12
N LEU A 222 0.62 -3.88 -6.12
CA LEU A 222 0.36 -2.68 -5.32
C LEU A 222 0.41 -1.40 -6.18
N PRO A 223 1.49 -1.11 -6.96
CA PRO A 223 1.50 0.04 -7.86
C PRO A 223 0.38 0.00 -8.91
N TRP A 224 0.05 -1.19 -9.42
CA TRP A 224 -1.05 -1.35 -10.38
C TRP A 224 -2.40 -0.95 -9.78
N VAL A 225 -2.70 -1.41 -8.57
CA VAL A 225 -3.93 -1.05 -7.84
C VAL A 225 -3.96 0.45 -7.55
N LEU A 226 -2.86 1.01 -7.04
CA LEU A 226 -2.76 2.46 -6.76
C LEU A 226 -2.99 3.29 -8.03
N ARG A 227 -2.34 2.94 -9.14
CA ARG A 227 -2.52 3.60 -10.44
C ARG A 227 -3.97 3.57 -10.89
N ARG A 228 -4.64 2.42 -10.78
CA ARG A 228 -6.05 2.27 -11.15
C ARG A 228 -6.94 3.17 -10.29
N ARG A 229 -6.75 3.16 -8.97
CA ARG A 229 -7.52 3.98 -8.02
C ARG A 229 -7.34 5.48 -8.25
N ILE A 230 -6.09 5.92 -8.49
CA ILE A 230 -5.79 7.32 -8.82
C ILE A 230 -6.48 7.72 -10.13
N ARG A 231 -6.41 6.87 -11.15
CA ARG A 231 -7.08 7.12 -12.44
C ARG A 231 -8.59 7.22 -12.31
N ASP A 232 -9.20 6.34 -11.50
CA ASP A 232 -10.65 6.35 -11.28
C ASP A 232 -11.12 7.57 -10.45
N ALA A 233 -10.24 8.13 -9.61
CA ALA A 233 -10.51 9.34 -8.82
C ALA A 233 -10.25 10.66 -9.59
N MET A 234 -9.44 10.63 -10.66
CA MET A 234 -9.18 11.80 -11.51
C MET A 234 -10.36 12.07 -12.44
N VAL A 235 -11.25 12.97 -12.02
CA VAL A 235 -12.50 13.27 -12.76
C VAL A 235 -12.28 14.24 -13.93
N HIS A 236 -11.16 14.96 -13.96
CA HIS A 236 -10.85 15.93 -15.02
C HIS A 236 -9.42 15.74 -15.52
N THR A 237 -9.25 14.82 -16.47
CA THR A 237 -7.97 14.54 -17.12
C THR A 237 -7.61 15.54 -18.23
N SER A 238 -8.52 16.42 -18.65
CA SER A 238 -8.24 17.46 -19.64
C SER A 238 -8.58 18.86 -19.13
N VAL A 239 -7.65 19.79 -19.36
CA VAL A 239 -7.81 21.24 -19.10
C VAL A 239 -9.11 21.76 -19.75
N GLU A 240 -9.42 21.30 -20.97
CA GLU A 240 -10.66 21.63 -21.68
C GLU A 240 -11.95 21.25 -20.95
N ARG A 241 -11.99 20.16 -20.18
CA ARG A 241 -13.18 19.81 -19.38
C ARG A 241 -13.29 20.65 -18.11
N HIS A 242 -12.17 21.07 -17.53
CA HIS A 242 -12.15 21.95 -16.37
C HIS A 242 -12.58 23.37 -16.73
N GLU A 243 -12.12 23.87 -17.88
CA GLU A 243 -12.52 25.17 -18.41
C GLU A 243 -13.99 25.20 -18.83
N ARG A 244 -14.51 24.16 -19.50
CA ARG A 244 -15.95 24.08 -19.85
C ARG A 244 -16.86 24.03 -18.62
N ALA A 245 -16.46 23.32 -17.57
CA ALA A 245 -17.22 23.29 -16.31
C ALA A 245 -17.22 24.66 -15.62
N SER A 246 -16.10 25.38 -15.68
CA SER A 246 -15.98 26.73 -15.10
C SER A 246 -16.77 27.77 -15.90
N TYR A 247 -16.74 27.69 -17.25
CA TYR A 247 -17.51 28.56 -18.14
C TYR A 247 -19.03 28.32 -18.07
N MET A 248 -19.50 27.09 -17.87
CA MET A 248 -20.92 26.84 -17.65
C MET A 248 -21.39 27.38 -16.30
N SER A 249 -20.55 27.34 -15.25
CA SER A 249 -20.90 27.88 -13.94
C SER A 249 -21.00 29.41 -13.94
N SER A 250 -20.26 30.11 -14.81
CA SER A 250 -20.29 31.58 -14.92
C SER A 250 -21.42 32.11 -15.82
N ARG A 251 -22.14 31.24 -16.54
CA ARG A 251 -23.29 31.61 -17.38
C ARG A 251 -24.65 31.44 -16.68
N PHE A 252 -24.66 30.87 -15.48
CA PHE A 252 -25.86 30.67 -14.65
C PHE A 252 -25.92 31.61 -13.43
N MET A 253 -25.02 32.59 -13.36
CA MET A 253 -25.16 33.83 -12.57
C MET A 253 -25.51 34.97 -13.52
#